data_AF-A0A8T2X0R3-F1
#
_entry.id   AF-A0A8T2X0R3-F1
#
_cell.length_a   1.000
_cell.length_b   1.000
_cell.length_c   1.000
_cell.angle_alpha   90.00
_cell.angle_beta   90.00
_cell.angle_gamma   90.00
#
_symmetry.space_group_name_H-M   'P 1'
#
loop_
_entity.id
_entity.type
_entity.pdbx_description
1 polymer ?
#
loop_
_entity_poly.entity_id
_entity_poly.type
_entity_poly.pdbx_seq_one_letter_code
_entity_poly.pdbx_strand_id
1 'polypeptide(L)'
;VDSMLGRRENPGEHEAMRKMKNEFMVNWDGLRTKDTERVLVLAATNRPFDLDEAVIRRLPRRLMVNLPDAPNRAKILQVILAKEDLSPDVDFDAVASMTDGYSGSDLKNLCVAAAHRPIKEILEKEKKERAAALAEGKPAPALSRSSDVRPLNMVDFKDAHERVCASVSSESVNMTELLQWNELYGEGGSRRKKALSYFM
;
A
#
# COMPACT_ATOMS: atom_id res chain seq x y z
N VAL A 1 -5.65 10.56 -9.16
CA VAL A 1 -6.57 11.64 -9.64
C VAL A 1 -5.82 12.90 -10.02
N ASP A 2 -4.71 13.19 -9.35
CA ASP A 2 -3.68 14.19 -9.63
C ASP A 2 -3.23 14.26 -11.09
N SER A 3 -3.08 13.13 -11.79
CA SER A 3 -2.69 13.11 -13.21
C SER A 3 -3.70 13.74 -14.17
N MET A 4 -5.00 13.72 -13.85
CA MET A 4 -6.09 14.24 -14.71
C MET A 4 -6.69 15.54 -14.15
N LEU A 5 -6.68 15.69 -12.83
CA LEU A 5 -7.36 16.77 -12.10
C LEU A 5 -6.36 17.71 -11.41
N GLY A 6 -5.11 17.71 -11.85
CA GLY A 6 -4.05 18.59 -11.36
C GLY A 6 -4.27 20.06 -11.73
N ARG A 7 -3.49 20.99 -11.17
CA ARG A 7 -3.62 22.45 -11.43
C ARG A 7 -3.53 22.78 -12.93
N ARG A 8 -4.35 23.73 -13.39
CA ARG A 8 -4.49 24.14 -14.82
C ARG A 8 -3.30 24.95 -15.35
N GLU A 9 -2.42 25.39 -14.47
CA GLU A 9 -1.36 26.36 -14.78
C GLU A 9 -0.12 25.74 -15.44
N ASN A 10 -0.10 24.42 -15.67
CA ASN A 10 1.02 23.77 -16.35
C ASN A 10 1.10 24.22 -17.83
N PRO A 11 2.15 24.95 -18.25
CA PRO A 11 2.27 25.48 -19.62
C PRO A 11 2.42 24.40 -20.70
N GLY A 12 2.75 23.17 -20.31
CA GLY A 12 2.85 22.00 -21.19
C GLY A 12 1.60 21.13 -21.24
N GLU A 13 0.49 21.53 -20.60
CA GLU A 13 -0.74 20.75 -20.61
C GLU A 13 -1.43 20.85 -21.98
N HIS A 14 -1.63 19.70 -22.63
CA HIS A 14 -2.27 19.62 -23.94
C HIS A 14 -3.73 20.09 -23.88
N GLU A 15 -4.18 20.87 -24.88
CA GLU A 15 -5.53 21.45 -24.93
C GLU A 15 -6.65 20.40 -24.79
N ALA A 16 -6.44 19.19 -25.33
CA ALA A 16 -7.39 18.09 -25.19
C ALA A 16 -7.60 17.65 -23.73
N MET A 17 -6.54 17.65 -22.91
CA MET A 17 -6.63 17.32 -21.49
C MET A 17 -7.44 18.37 -20.73
N ARG A 18 -7.25 19.65 -21.06
CA ARG A 18 -8.06 20.75 -20.49
C ARG A 18 -9.53 20.63 -20.86
N LYS A 19 -9.85 20.30 -22.11
CA LYS A 19 -11.24 20.06 -22.55
C LYS A 19 -11.85 18.87 -21.80
N MET A 20 -11.14 17.74 -21.72
CA MET A 20 -11.58 16.57 -20.97
C MET A 20 -11.84 16.89 -19.49
N LYS A 21 -10.96 17.64 -18.85
CA LYS A 21 -11.13 18.08 -17.46
C LYS A 21 -12.36 18.98 -17.29
N ASN A 22 -12.59 19.93 -18.20
CA ASN A 22 -13.78 20.77 -18.15
C ASN A 22 -15.07 19.96 -18.30
N GLU A 23 -15.13 19.05 -19.29
CA GLU A 23 -16.26 18.15 -19.48
C GLU A 23 -16.52 17.29 -18.25
N PHE A 24 -15.47 16.74 -17.65
CA PHE A 24 -15.58 15.95 -16.42
C PHE A 24 -16.18 16.79 -15.28
N MET A 25 -15.74 18.04 -15.12
CA MET A 25 -16.23 18.92 -14.07
C MET A 25 -17.68 19.36 -14.27
N VAL A 26 -18.11 19.57 -15.52
CA VAL A 26 -19.51 19.84 -15.88
C VAL A 26 -20.39 18.64 -15.53
N ASN A 27 -19.96 17.43 -15.90
CA ASN A 27 -20.70 16.21 -15.59
C ASN A 27 -20.74 15.91 -14.09
N TRP A 28 -19.68 16.23 -13.34
CA TRP A 28 -19.66 16.08 -11.88
C TRP A 28 -20.75 16.94 -11.21
N ASP A 29 -20.91 18.20 -11.63
CA ASP A 29 -22.00 19.06 -11.12
C ASP A 29 -23.39 18.52 -11.52
N GLY A 30 -23.48 17.86 -12.68
CA GLY A 30 -24.68 17.23 -13.23
C GLY A 30 -25.12 15.92 -12.57
N LEU A 31 -24.34 15.35 -11.63
CA LEU A 31 -24.65 14.09 -10.93
C LEU A 31 -25.91 14.14 -10.04
N ARG A 32 -26.60 15.29 -9.96
CA ARG A 32 -27.80 15.51 -9.13
C ARG A 32 -29.12 15.34 -9.87
N THR A 33 -29.14 14.78 -11.08
CA THR A 33 -30.27 15.01 -12.01
C THR A 33 -31.34 13.92 -12.09
N LYS A 34 -31.25 12.80 -11.34
CA LYS A 34 -32.35 11.80 -11.28
C LYS A 34 -32.55 11.24 -9.86
N ASP A 35 -33.80 11.19 -9.41
CA ASP A 35 -34.19 10.66 -8.09
C ASP A 35 -33.88 9.16 -7.90
N THR A 36 -33.65 8.43 -9.00
CA THR A 36 -33.37 6.98 -9.02
C THR A 36 -31.88 6.63 -9.02
N GLU A 37 -30.99 7.59 -9.24
CA GLU A 37 -29.56 7.33 -9.40
C GLU A 37 -28.78 8.03 -8.28
N ARG A 38 -28.10 7.24 -7.42
CA ARG A 38 -27.20 7.75 -6.38
C ARG A 38 -25.77 7.44 -6.78
N VAL A 39 -24.99 8.46 -7.11
CA VAL A 39 -23.58 8.32 -7.50
C VAL A 39 -22.68 8.73 -6.34
N LEU A 40 -21.74 7.86 -5.97
CA LEU A 40 -20.67 8.14 -5.00
C LEU A 40 -19.35 8.27 -5.74
N VAL A 41 -18.65 9.39 -5.55
CA VAL A 41 -17.31 9.62 -6.13
C VAL A 41 -16.26 9.39 -5.05
N LEU A 42 -15.34 8.47 -5.30
CA LEU A 42 -14.18 8.19 -4.46
C LEU A 42 -12.89 8.56 -5.22
N ALA A 43 -11.99 9.27 -4.55
CA ALA A 43 -10.73 9.72 -5.11
C ALA A 43 -9.56 9.33 -4.19
N ALA A 44 -8.46 8.86 -4.77
CA ALA A 44 -7.22 8.55 -4.07
C ALA A 44 -6.04 9.23 -4.77
N THR A 45 -5.16 9.86 -3.99
CA THR A 45 -3.95 10.52 -4.48
C THR A 45 -2.86 10.56 -3.41
N ASN A 46 -1.61 10.50 -3.84
CA ASN A 46 -0.42 10.72 -3.00
C ASN A 46 0.13 12.15 -3.15
N ARG A 47 -0.48 12.99 -4.00
CA ARG A 47 -0.06 14.36 -4.29
C ARG A 47 -1.26 15.32 -4.23
N PRO A 48 -1.85 15.52 -3.04
CA PRO A 48 -3.06 16.33 -2.91
C PRO A 48 -2.79 17.82 -3.17
N PHE A 49 -1.55 18.29 -3.05
CA PHE A 49 -1.13 19.66 -3.36
C PHE A 49 -1.12 19.96 -4.86
N ASP A 50 -0.99 18.94 -5.72
CA ASP A 50 -1.02 19.10 -7.17
C ASP A 50 -2.44 19.27 -7.71
N LEU A 51 -3.48 19.01 -6.90
CA LEU A 51 -4.87 19.09 -7.32
C LEU A 51 -5.34 20.53 -7.54
N ASP A 52 -6.24 20.69 -8.51
CA ASP A 52 -6.98 21.93 -8.76
C ASP A 52 -7.96 22.23 -7.60
N GLU A 53 -7.99 23.49 -7.16
CA GLU A 53 -8.88 23.95 -6.09
C GLU A 53 -10.36 23.66 -6.38
N ALA A 54 -10.78 23.73 -7.64
CA ALA A 54 -12.15 23.42 -8.06
C ALA A 54 -12.52 21.95 -7.81
N VAL A 55 -11.55 21.05 -7.90
CA VAL A 55 -11.71 19.60 -7.63
C VAL A 55 -11.72 19.37 -6.13
N ILE A 56 -10.78 20.00 -5.41
CA ILE A 56 -10.74 19.98 -3.94
C ILE A 56 -12.10 20.41 -3.38
N ARG A 57 -12.72 21.48 -3.90
CA ARG A 57 -14.06 21.95 -3.48
C ARG A 57 -15.17 20.90 -3.65
N ARG A 58 -15.08 20.05 -4.68
CA ARG A 58 -16.08 19.00 -5.00
C ARG A 58 -15.88 17.71 -4.21
N LEU A 59 -14.78 17.61 -3.45
CA LEU A 59 -14.49 16.52 -2.52
C LEU A 59 -14.57 17.03 -1.08
N PRO A 60 -15.76 17.13 -0.47
CA PRO A 60 -15.96 17.76 0.85
C PRO A 60 -15.51 16.89 2.04
N ARG A 61 -15.40 15.57 1.85
CA ARG A 61 -14.85 14.61 2.82
C ARG A 61 -13.46 14.20 2.33
N ARG A 62 -12.43 14.39 3.16
CA ARG A 62 -11.03 14.13 2.83
C ARG A 62 -10.38 13.45 4.02
N LEU A 63 -9.91 12.23 3.82
CA LEU A 63 -9.35 11.38 4.85
C LEU A 63 -7.87 11.14 4.52
N MET A 64 -6.99 11.50 5.44
CA MET A 64 -5.59 11.11 5.35
C MET A 64 -5.45 9.65 5.77
N VAL A 65 -4.89 8.83 4.90
CA VAL A 65 -4.55 7.44 5.18
C VAL A 65 -3.07 7.41 5.56
N ASN A 66 -2.80 7.23 6.86
CA ASN A 66 -1.45 7.15 7.39
C ASN A 66 -0.87 5.74 7.26
N LEU A 67 0.44 5.63 7.51
CA LEU A 67 1.10 4.33 7.70
C LEU A 67 0.44 3.57 8.85
N PRO A 68 0.33 2.23 8.75
CA PRO A 68 -0.28 1.42 9.79
C PRO A 68 0.57 1.39 11.07
N ASP A 69 -0.11 1.48 12.21
CA ASP A 69 0.48 1.21 13.53
C ASP A 69 0.72 -0.30 13.73
N ALA A 70 1.47 -0.67 14.77
CA ALA A 70 1.78 -2.07 15.07
C ALA A 70 0.53 -3.00 15.09
N PRO A 71 -0.58 -2.69 15.79
CA PRO A 71 -1.75 -3.57 15.79
C PRO A 71 -2.42 -3.68 14.41
N ASN A 72 -2.43 -2.62 13.59
CA ASN A 72 -2.95 -2.72 12.23
C ASN A 72 -1.98 -3.48 11.31
N ARG A 73 -0.66 -3.37 11.50
CA ARG A 73 0.32 -4.19 10.78
C ARG A 73 0.12 -5.68 11.06
N ALA A 74 -0.11 -6.07 12.31
CA ALA A 74 -0.42 -7.45 12.68
C ALA A 74 -1.68 -7.96 11.96
N LYS A 75 -2.76 -7.15 11.92
CA LYS A 75 -3.98 -7.49 11.17
C LYS A 75 -3.73 -7.62 9.67
N ILE A 76 -2.94 -6.73 9.08
CA ILE A 76 -2.59 -6.79 7.66
C ILE A 76 -1.82 -8.09 7.37
N LEU A 77 -0.86 -8.46 8.20
CA LEU A 77 -0.11 -9.71 8.08
C LEU A 77 -1.03 -10.93 8.17
N GLN A 78 -1.98 -10.95 9.12
CA GLN A 78 -2.98 -12.01 9.24
C GLN A 78 -3.82 -12.14 7.97
N VAL A 79 -4.23 -11.02 7.35
CA VAL A 79 -5.01 -11.03 6.11
C VAL A 79 -4.18 -11.52 4.93
N ILE A 80 -2.93 -11.08 4.82
CA ILE A 80 -2.02 -11.49 3.73
C ILE A 80 -1.72 -12.99 3.82
N LEU A 81 -1.47 -13.50 5.02
CA LEU A 81 -1.06 -14.88 5.27
C LEU A 81 -2.24 -15.82 5.58
N ALA A 82 -3.48 -15.36 5.46
CA ALA A 82 -4.68 -16.12 5.85
C ALA A 82 -4.86 -17.47 5.12
N LYS A 83 -4.23 -17.62 3.94
CA LYS A 83 -4.31 -18.84 3.12
C LYS A 83 -2.98 -19.60 3.03
N GLU A 84 -1.95 -19.12 3.73
CA GLU A 84 -0.62 -19.70 3.69
C GLU A 84 -0.44 -20.73 4.81
N ASP A 85 0.46 -21.68 4.61
CA ASP A 85 0.82 -22.66 5.63
C ASP A 85 1.87 -22.06 6.57
N LEU A 86 1.47 -21.87 7.83
CA LEU A 86 2.27 -21.22 8.87
C LEU A 86 2.59 -22.22 9.98
N SER A 87 3.84 -22.22 10.39
CA SER A 87 4.29 -22.94 11.58
C SER A 87 3.74 -22.25 12.85
N PRO A 88 3.45 -23.00 13.93
CA PRO A 88 2.88 -22.44 15.16
C PRO A 88 3.80 -21.46 15.91
N ASP A 89 5.06 -21.33 15.50
CA ASP A 89 6.03 -20.37 16.05
C ASP A 89 5.90 -18.95 15.45
N VAL A 90 5.04 -18.75 14.44
CA VAL A 90 4.84 -17.45 13.80
C VAL A 90 4.02 -16.53 14.71
N ASP A 91 4.67 -15.48 15.21
CA ASP A 91 4.06 -14.43 16.03
C ASP A 91 3.89 -13.14 15.21
N PHE A 92 2.64 -12.83 14.86
CA PHE A 92 2.29 -11.63 14.10
C PHE A 92 2.59 -10.33 14.85
N ASP A 93 2.50 -10.30 16.18
CA ASP A 93 2.76 -9.10 16.98
C ASP A 93 4.27 -8.82 17.03
N ALA A 94 5.08 -9.87 17.08
CA ALA A 94 6.54 -9.76 16.96
C ALA A 94 6.96 -9.28 15.57
N VAL A 95 6.36 -9.82 14.49
CA VAL A 95 6.62 -9.33 13.12
C VAL A 95 6.13 -7.89 12.92
N ALA A 96 4.98 -7.53 13.48
CA ALA A 96 4.49 -6.15 13.42
C ALA A 96 5.38 -5.17 14.18
N SER A 97 6.01 -5.61 15.27
CA SER A 97 6.92 -4.80 16.07
C SER A 97 8.25 -4.52 15.38
N MET A 98 8.80 -5.49 14.63
CA MET A 98 10.05 -5.28 13.87
C MET A 98 9.86 -4.50 12.56
N THR A 99 8.64 -4.43 12.03
CA THR A 99 8.30 -3.80 10.73
C THR A 99 7.84 -2.36 10.86
N ASP A 100 8.46 -1.58 11.75
CA ASP A 100 8.04 -0.20 11.94
C ASP A 100 8.28 0.68 10.70
N GLY A 101 7.32 1.56 10.40
CA GLY A 101 7.32 2.39 9.19
C GLY A 101 6.95 1.65 7.89
N TYR A 102 6.67 0.35 7.93
CA TYR A 102 6.29 -0.40 6.73
C TYR A 102 4.90 0.00 6.24
N SER A 103 4.78 0.21 4.93
CA SER A 103 3.48 0.29 4.26
C SER A 103 2.86 -1.11 4.08
N GLY A 104 1.57 -1.17 3.72
CA GLY A 104 0.93 -2.46 3.39
C GLY A 104 1.62 -3.19 2.23
N SER A 105 2.19 -2.46 1.27
CA SER A 105 2.99 -3.03 0.18
C SER A 105 4.31 -3.62 0.69
N ASP A 106 4.97 -2.94 1.63
CA ASP A 106 6.22 -3.43 2.22
C ASP A 106 5.99 -4.70 3.04
N LEU A 107 4.90 -4.77 3.82
CA LEU A 107 4.49 -5.98 4.52
C LEU A 107 4.23 -7.15 3.56
N LYS A 108 3.57 -6.88 2.42
CA LYS A 108 3.37 -7.90 1.39
C LYS A 108 4.70 -8.38 0.81
N ASN A 109 5.61 -7.45 0.51
CA ASN A 109 6.94 -7.79 -0.01
C ASN A 109 7.76 -8.59 1.00
N LEU A 110 7.64 -8.28 2.30
CA LEU A 110 8.22 -9.07 3.38
C LEU A 110 7.69 -10.50 3.37
N CYS A 111 6.38 -10.70 3.28
CA CYS A 111 5.77 -12.03 3.19
C CYS A 111 6.25 -12.80 1.95
N VAL A 112 6.36 -12.13 0.78
CA VAL A 112 6.88 -12.75 -0.45
C VAL A 112 8.35 -13.15 -0.27
N ALA A 113 9.17 -12.29 0.31
CA ALA A 113 10.58 -12.58 0.57
C ALA A 113 10.76 -13.75 1.55
N ALA A 114 9.90 -13.84 2.58
CA ALA A 114 9.87 -14.99 3.50
C ALA A 114 9.47 -16.27 2.75
N ALA A 115 8.44 -16.23 1.91
CA ALA A 115 7.98 -17.37 1.11
C ALA A 115 9.02 -17.89 0.11
N HIS A 116 9.91 -17.04 -0.39
CA HIS A 116 10.99 -17.47 -1.29
C HIS A 116 12.05 -18.35 -0.61
N ARG A 117 12.20 -18.28 0.71
CA ARG A 117 13.26 -19.02 1.41
C ARG A 117 13.03 -20.54 1.40
N PRO A 118 11.86 -21.08 1.81
CA PRO A 118 11.55 -22.50 1.66
C PRO A 118 11.73 -23.01 0.22
N ILE A 119 11.31 -22.21 -0.77
CA ILE A 119 11.44 -22.56 -2.19
C ILE A 119 12.92 -22.68 -2.59
N LYS A 120 13.75 -21.73 -2.14
CA LYS A 120 15.20 -21.76 -2.39
C LYS A 120 15.87 -22.95 -1.74
N GLU A 121 15.47 -23.34 -0.54
CA GLU A 121 16.00 -24.52 0.17
C GLU A 121 15.72 -25.81 -0.62
N ILE A 122 14.51 -25.97 -1.15
CA ILE A 122 14.15 -27.10 -2.01
C ILE A 122 14.99 -27.12 -3.29
N LEU A 123 15.08 -25.98 -3.98
CA LEU A 123 15.83 -25.91 -5.24
C LEU A 123 17.32 -26.23 -5.05
N GLU A 124 17.92 -25.77 -3.95
CA GLU A 124 19.31 -26.11 -3.61
C GLU A 124 19.47 -27.59 -3.24
N LYS A 125 18.48 -28.20 -2.58
CA LYS A 125 18.48 -29.64 -2.30
C LYS A 125 18.40 -30.46 -3.58
N GLU A 126 17.47 -30.13 -4.49
CA GLU A 126 17.35 -30.79 -5.79
C GLU A 126 18.63 -30.68 -6.62
N LYS A 127 19.26 -29.49 -6.62
CA LYS A 127 20.52 -29.26 -7.32
C LYS A 127 21.63 -30.16 -6.78
N LYS A 128 21.74 -30.32 -5.45
CA LYS A 128 22.71 -31.21 -4.80
C LYS A 128 22.43 -32.68 -5.11
N GLU A 129 21.17 -33.12 -5.01
CA GLU A 129 20.77 -34.50 -5.30
C GLU A 129 21.00 -34.85 -6.77
N ARG A 130 20.71 -33.93 -7.69
CA ARG A 130 20.98 -34.10 -9.12
C ARG A 130 22.48 -34.17 -9.42
N ALA A 131 23.29 -33.35 -8.76
CA ALA A 131 24.74 -33.40 -8.88
C ALA A 131 25.31 -34.74 -8.36
N ALA A 132 24.80 -35.23 -7.23
CA ALA A 132 25.18 -36.53 -6.67
C ALA A 132 24.76 -37.70 -7.56
N ALA A 133 23.52 -37.69 -8.08
CA ALA A 133 23.03 -38.72 -9.00
C ALA A 133 23.87 -38.79 -10.30
N LEU A 134 24.28 -37.63 -10.82
CA LEU A 134 25.15 -37.56 -12.00
C LEU A 134 26.55 -38.14 -11.70
N ALA A 135 27.11 -37.87 -10.53
CA ALA A 135 28.39 -38.43 -10.10
C ALA A 135 28.34 -39.95 -9.89
N GLU A 136 27.19 -40.48 -9.45
CA GLU A 136 26.98 -41.92 -9.20
C GLU A 136 26.42 -42.69 -10.41
N GLY A 137 26.18 -42.02 -11.55
CA GLY A 137 25.59 -42.64 -12.75
C GLY A 137 24.13 -43.10 -12.58
N LYS A 138 23.42 -42.57 -11.57
CA LYS A 138 22.02 -42.87 -11.28
C LYS A 138 21.07 -41.96 -12.07
N PRO A 139 19.83 -42.39 -12.34
CA PRO A 139 18.82 -41.54 -12.96
C PRO A 139 18.52 -40.31 -12.08
N ALA A 140 18.09 -39.21 -12.71
CA ALA A 140 17.80 -37.97 -12.03
C ALA A 140 16.66 -38.15 -11.00
N PRO A 141 16.78 -37.54 -9.80
CA PRO A 141 15.72 -37.58 -8.78
C PRO A 141 14.43 -36.91 -9.27
N ALA A 142 13.30 -37.30 -8.69
CA ALA A 142 12.01 -36.70 -9.00
C ALA A 142 11.98 -35.23 -8.55
N LEU A 143 11.30 -34.38 -9.33
CA LEU A 143 11.10 -32.98 -8.97
C LEU A 143 10.14 -32.85 -7.79
N SER A 144 10.46 -31.92 -6.91
CA SER A 144 9.68 -31.53 -5.74
C SER A 144 8.40 -30.84 -6.20
N ARG A 145 7.32 -31.10 -5.47
CA ARG A 145 5.99 -30.55 -5.70
C ARG A 145 5.72 -29.42 -4.71
N SER A 146 4.63 -28.69 -4.92
CA SER A 146 4.16 -27.67 -3.99
C SER A 146 3.92 -28.22 -2.57
N SER A 147 3.59 -29.51 -2.44
CA SER A 147 3.41 -30.18 -1.14
C SER A 147 4.70 -30.39 -0.35
N ASP A 148 5.86 -30.27 -0.99
CA ASP A 148 7.16 -30.49 -0.34
C ASP A 148 7.69 -29.19 0.29
N VAL A 149 7.03 -28.06 0.04
CA VAL A 149 7.36 -26.77 0.63
C VAL A 149 6.98 -26.79 2.10
N ARG A 150 7.97 -26.63 2.98
CA ARG A 150 7.74 -26.53 4.42
C ARG A 150 6.91 -25.29 4.77
N PRO A 151 6.14 -25.32 5.89
CA PRO A 151 5.47 -24.14 6.40
C PRO A 151 6.42 -22.98 6.68
N LEU A 152 5.91 -21.75 6.59
CA LEU A 152 6.66 -20.54 6.95
C LEU A 152 6.84 -20.46 8.47
N ASN A 153 8.04 -20.14 8.91
CA ASN A 153 8.38 -20.01 10.33
C ASN A 153 8.93 -18.62 10.64
N MET A 154 9.17 -18.35 11.93
CA MET A 154 9.61 -17.03 12.37
C MET A 154 11.02 -16.64 11.86
N VAL A 155 11.86 -17.63 11.53
CA VAL A 155 13.20 -17.39 10.98
C VAL A 155 13.13 -16.85 9.55
N ASP A 156 12.14 -17.29 8.77
CA ASP A 156 11.92 -16.79 7.41
C ASP A 156 11.57 -15.31 7.42
N PHE A 157 10.72 -14.86 8.35
CA PHE A 157 10.35 -13.45 8.51
C PHE A 157 11.52 -12.58 8.97
N LYS A 158 12.36 -13.08 9.89
CA LYS A 158 13.56 -12.37 10.34
C LYS A 158 14.57 -12.18 9.20
N ASP A 159 14.85 -13.21 8.42
CA ASP A 159 15.75 -13.12 7.25
C ASP A 159 15.14 -12.28 6.12
N ALA A 160 13.82 -12.31 5.94
CA ALA A 160 13.13 -11.45 5.00
C ALA A 160 13.23 -9.97 5.40
N HIS A 161 13.14 -9.66 6.71
CA HIS A 161 13.25 -8.30 7.22
C HIS A 161 14.64 -7.69 6.98
N GLU A 162 15.71 -8.50 7.00
CA GLU A 162 17.07 -8.03 6.65
C GLU A 162 17.21 -7.63 5.18
N ARG A 163 16.32 -8.10 4.30
CA ARG A 163 16.37 -7.83 2.85
C ARG A 163 15.37 -6.79 2.37
N VAL A 164 14.27 -6.61 3.10
CA VAL A 164 13.19 -5.69 2.74
C VAL A 164 13.30 -4.46 3.62
N CYS A 165 13.41 -3.28 3.01
CA CYS A 165 13.41 -2.00 3.73
C CYS A 165 12.05 -1.31 3.59
N ALA A 166 11.70 -0.45 4.55
CA ALA A 166 10.54 0.43 4.44
C ALA A 166 10.69 1.33 3.21
N SER A 167 9.65 1.43 2.38
CA SER A 167 9.67 2.28 1.19
C SER A 167 9.33 3.74 1.47
N VAL A 168 8.82 4.04 2.67
CA VAL A 168 8.41 5.38 3.09
C VAL A 168 9.13 5.72 4.40
N SER A 169 9.80 6.86 4.43
CA SER A 169 10.34 7.43 5.68
C SER A 169 9.33 8.39 6.30
N SER A 170 9.12 8.27 7.61
CA SER A 170 8.32 9.21 8.41
C SER A 170 8.89 10.63 8.37
N GLU A 171 10.21 10.76 8.18
CA GLU A 171 10.93 12.03 8.07
C GLU A 171 11.00 12.56 6.63
N SER A 172 10.37 11.88 5.67
CA SER A 172 10.38 12.35 4.29
C SER A 172 9.64 13.69 4.14
N VAL A 173 10.16 14.54 3.26
CA VAL A 173 9.53 15.82 2.89
C VAL A 173 8.09 15.59 2.45
N ASN A 174 7.85 14.57 1.63
CA ASN A 174 6.51 14.20 1.16
C ASN A 174 5.55 13.90 2.31
N MET A 175 5.96 13.13 3.33
CA MET A 175 5.09 12.84 4.47
C MET A 175 4.81 14.08 5.30
N THR A 176 5.80 14.95 5.47
CA THR A 176 5.63 16.23 6.18
C THR A 176 4.64 17.13 5.45
N GLU A 177 4.75 17.26 4.13
CA GLU A 177 3.82 18.02 3.29
C GLU A 177 2.40 17.44 3.33
N LEU A 178 2.26 16.11 3.31
CA LEU A 178 0.97 15.44 3.44
C LEU A 178 0.30 15.73 4.79
N LEU A 179 1.07 15.70 5.89
CA LEU A 179 0.56 16.02 7.22
C LEU A 179 0.09 17.47 7.30
N GLN A 180 0.89 18.42 6.83
CA GLN A 180 0.52 19.84 6.77
C GLN A 180 -0.73 20.06 5.92
N TRP A 181 -0.83 19.41 4.76
CA TRP A 181 -2.01 19.51 3.91
C TRP A 181 -3.26 18.97 4.63
N ASN A 182 -3.14 17.84 5.34
CA ASN A 182 -4.23 17.28 6.12
C ASN A 182 -4.66 18.19 7.28
N GLU A 183 -3.74 18.88 7.94
CA GLU A 183 -4.06 19.88 8.97
C GLU A 183 -4.84 21.08 8.43
N LEU A 184 -4.69 21.43 7.14
CA LEU A 184 -5.42 22.54 6.53
C LEU A 184 -6.77 22.08 5.95
N TYR A 185 -6.75 20.97 5.22
CA TYR A 185 -7.84 20.57 4.33
C TYR A 185 -8.51 19.25 4.70
N GLY A 186 -7.92 18.45 5.59
CA GLY A 186 -8.40 17.14 5.99
C GLY A 186 -9.55 17.17 7.00
N GLU A 187 -9.98 15.99 7.42
CA GLU A 187 -11.02 15.85 8.45
C GLU A 187 -10.54 16.35 9.82
N GLY A 188 -10.96 17.57 10.17
CA GLY A 188 -10.75 18.17 11.50
C GLY A 188 -9.76 19.34 11.55
N GLY A 189 -9.00 19.58 10.49
CA GLY A 189 -7.94 20.58 10.43
C GLY A 189 -8.41 22.04 10.50
N SER A 190 -9.19 22.48 9.52
CA SER A 190 -9.81 23.83 9.51
C SER A 190 -11.10 23.92 10.31
N ARG A 191 -11.82 22.80 10.54
CA ARG A 191 -13.10 22.79 11.26
C ARG A 191 -12.98 22.90 12.79
N ARG A 192 -11.79 22.67 13.37
CA ARG A 192 -11.55 22.83 14.83
C ARG A 192 -10.94 24.18 15.21
N LYS A 193 -10.29 24.89 14.29
CA LYS A 193 -9.68 26.20 14.60
C LYS A 193 -10.73 27.31 14.49
N LYS A 194 -11.14 27.80 15.66
CA LYS A 194 -12.12 28.87 15.98
C LYS A 194 -13.60 28.49 15.89
N ALA A 195 -14.17 28.12 17.03
CA ALA A 195 -15.43 28.74 17.42
C ALA A 195 -15.17 30.26 17.49
N LEU A 196 -15.76 31.04 16.59
CA LEU A 196 -15.74 32.49 16.68
C LEU A 196 -16.43 32.87 17.99
N SER A 197 -15.68 33.40 18.97
CA SER A 197 -16.17 33.88 20.26
C SER A 197 -16.91 35.21 20.12
N TYR A 198 -17.85 35.32 19.17
CA TYR A 198 -18.65 36.52 18.97
C TYR A 198 -19.88 36.59 19.89
N PHE A 199 -19.99 35.65 20.83
CA PHE A 199 -20.93 35.70 21.94
C PHE A 199 -20.15 35.60 23.26
N MET A 200 -19.73 36.75 23.77
CA MET A 200 -19.53 37.01 25.19
C MET A 200 -19.96 38.46 25.46
#